data_AF-A0A836QPX8-F1
#
_entry.id   AF-A0A836QPX8-F1
#
_cell.length_a   1.000
_cell.length_b   1.000
_cell.length_c   1.000
_cell.angle_alpha   90.00
_cell.angle_beta   90.00
_cell.angle_gamma   90.00
#
_symmetry.space_group_name_H-M   'P 1'
#
loop_
_entity.id
_entity.type
_entity.pdbx_description
1 polymer ?
#
loop_
_entity_poly.entity_id
_entity_poly.type
_entity_poly.pdbx_seq_one_letter_code
_entity_poly.pdbx_strand_id
1 'polypeptide(L)'
;MIAKLRGRLDSAGEDWAVIDVSGVGYLLYCSARTLRSLPGIGELVELFVDTHVREDHIHLYGFGAARERDWFTLLQTVQGVGARVA
;
A
#
# COMPACT_ATOMS: atom_id res chain seq x y z
N MET A 1 2.24 -13.08 -5.20
CA MET A 1 2.54 -11.64 -5.30
C MET A 1 1.24 -10.92 -5.63
N ILE A 2 0.88 -9.89 -4.87
CA ILE A 2 -0.36 -9.11 -5.03
C ILE A 2 0.01 -7.79 -5.68
N ALA A 3 -0.55 -7.51 -6.86
CA ALA A 3 -0.21 -6.31 -7.65
C ALA A 3 -1.20 -5.16 -7.48
N LYS A 4 -2.41 -5.45 -7.03
CA LYS A 4 -3.53 -4.51 -6.96
C LYS A 4 -4.62 -5.05 -6.04
N LEU A 5 -5.28 -4.15 -5.31
CA LEU A 5 -6.48 -4.45 -4.54
C LEU A 5 -7.57 -3.45 -4.90
N ARG A 6 -8.80 -3.94 -5.02
CA ARG A 6 -9.99 -3.13 -5.22
C ARG A 6 -11.04 -3.62 -4.24
N GLY A 7 -11.53 -2.71 -3.42
CA GLY A 7 -12.40 -3.05 -2.29
C GLY A 7 -12.97 -1.81 -1.64
N ARG A 8 -13.38 -1.93 -0.39
CA ARG A 8 -13.82 -0.80 0.43
C ARG A 8 -12.73 -0.41 1.40
N LEU A 9 -12.58 0.89 1.65
CA LEU A 9 -11.74 1.36 2.74
C LEU A 9 -12.41 1.00 4.07
N ASP A 10 -11.85 0.06 4.82
CA ASP A 10 -12.40 -0.37 6.10
C ASP A 10 -11.94 0.55 7.23
N SER A 11 -10.63 0.81 7.29
CA SER A 11 -10.02 1.67 8.30
C SER A 11 -8.69 2.23 7.80
N ALA A 12 -8.25 3.34 8.40
CA ALA A 12 -6.96 3.95 8.09
C ALA A 12 -6.33 4.55 9.35
N GLY A 13 -5.00 4.51 9.42
CA GLY A 13 -4.18 5.10 10.45
C GLY A 13 -3.20 6.13 9.89
N GLU A 14 -2.09 6.35 10.59
CA GLU A 14 -1.09 7.35 10.22
C GLU A 14 -0.21 6.93 9.02
N ASP A 15 0.10 5.64 8.90
CA ASP A 15 0.96 5.05 7.88
C ASP A 15 0.37 3.76 7.25
N TRP A 16 -0.88 3.42 7.57
CA TRP A 16 -1.54 2.21 7.11
C TRP A 16 -3.01 2.42 6.73
N ALA A 17 -3.53 1.54 5.88
CA ALA A 17 -4.95 1.41 5.58
C ALA A 17 -5.35 -0.06 5.44
N VAL A 18 -6.56 -0.40 5.86
CA VAL A 18 -7.17 -1.71 5.64
C VAL A 18 -8.19 -1.62 4.52
N ILE A 19 -8.01 -2.44 3.50
CA ILE A 19 -8.96 -2.58 2.40
C ILE A 19 -9.70 -3.89 2.55
N ASP A 20 -11.03 -3.82 2.72
CA ASP A 20 -11.90 -4.99 2.65
C ASP A 20 -12.12 -5.38 1.19
N VAL A 21 -11.66 -6.56 0.83
CA VAL A 21 -11.92 -7.17 -0.47
C VAL A 21 -12.76 -8.42 -0.25
N SER A 22 -14.08 -8.27 -0.42
CA SER A 22 -15.04 -9.36 -0.30
C SER A 22 -15.00 -10.08 1.07
N GLY A 23 -14.84 -9.32 2.16
CA GLY A 23 -14.78 -9.85 3.53
C GLY A 23 -13.38 -10.20 4.03
N VAL A 24 -12.33 -9.97 3.22
CA VAL A 24 -10.93 -10.14 3.64
C VAL A 24 -10.28 -8.76 3.78
N GLY A 25 -9.91 -8.40 5.01
CA GLY A 25 -9.20 -7.16 5.32
C GLY A 25 -7.71 -7.29 5.04
N TYR A 26 -7.23 -6.59 4.00
CA TYR A 26 -5.81 -6.49 3.68
C TYR A 26 -5.23 -5.23 4.33
N LEU A 27 -4.20 -5.39 5.16
CA LEU A 27 -3.44 -4.28 5.72
C LEU A 27 -2.34 -3.85 4.73
N LEU A 28 -2.38 -2.59 4.32
CA LEU A 28 -1.40 -1.97 3.44
C LEU A 28 -0.71 -0.81 4.16
N TYR A 29 0.61 -0.76 4.08
CA TYR A 29 1.38 0.42 4.44
C TYR A 29 1.37 1.42 3.30
N CYS A 30 1.04 2.67 3.58
CA CYS A 30 0.83 3.70 2.58
C CYS A 30 1.55 4.98 3.01
N SER A 31 2.09 5.73 2.03
CA SER A 31 2.62 7.05 2.34
C SER A 31 1.50 7.98 2.85
N ALA A 32 1.86 8.97 3.66
CA ALA A 32 0.90 9.97 4.12
C ALA A 32 0.20 10.71 2.96
N ARG A 33 0.86 10.83 1.80
CA ARG A 33 0.27 11.36 0.57
C ARG A 33 -0.84 10.44 0.04
N THR A 34 -0.56 9.15 -0.06
CA THR A 34 -1.56 8.15 -0.50
C THR A 34 -2.76 8.16 0.44
N LEU A 35 -2.52 8.13 1.75
CA LEU A 35 -3.57 8.13 2.78
C LEU A 35 -4.48 9.36 2.68
N ARG A 36 -3.92 10.56 2.47
CA ARG A 36 -4.71 11.79 2.26
C ARG A 36 -5.54 11.79 0.97
N SER A 37 -5.19 10.94 0.01
CA SER A 37 -5.94 10.79 -1.24
C SER A 37 -6.99 9.67 -1.21
N LEU A 38 -7.02 8.89 -0.12
CA LEU A 38 -8.02 7.84 0.03
C LEU A 38 -9.42 8.45 0.19
N PRO A 39 -10.45 7.74 -0.29
CA PRO A 39 -11.83 8.14 -0.10
C PRO A 39 -12.27 7.97 1.36
N GLY A 40 -13.54 8.26 1.67
CA GLY A 40 -14.08 8.05 3.01
C GLY A 40 -14.09 6.57 3.43
N ILE A 41 -14.12 6.31 4.73
CA ILE A 41 -14.34 4.96 5.26
C ILE A 41 -15.68 4.41 4.73
N GLY A 42 -15.67 3.17 4.25
CA GLY A 42 -16.80 2.47 3.62
C GLY A 42 -16.90 2.69 2.11
N GLU A 43 -16.15 3.63 1.54
CA GLU A 43 -16.18 3.92 0.10
C GLU A 43 -15.27 2.99 -0.70
N LEU A 44 -15.57 2.86 -1.99
CA LEU A 44 -14.78 2.04 -2.90
C LEU A 44 -13.42 2.69 -3.17
N VAL A 45 -12.38 1.88 -3.05
CA VAL A 45 -11.01 2.30 -3.32
C VAL A 45 -10.27 1.26 -4.13
N GLU A 46 -9.31 1.73 -4.90
CA GLU A 46 -8.42 0.93 -5.71
C GLU A 46 -6.98 1.38 -5.45
N LEU A 47 -6.13 0.43 -5.06
CA LEU A 47 -4.72 0.68 -4.78
C LEU A 47 -3.85 -0.31 -5.54
N PHE A 48 -2.73 0.21 -6.05
CA PHE A 48 -1.64 -0.62 -6.55
C PHE A 48 -0.83 -1.13 -5.37
N VAL A 49 -0.39 -2.38 -5.46
CA VAL A 49 0.28 -3.07 -4.36
C VAL A 49 1.65 -3.53 -4.81
N ASP A 50 2.64 -3.31 -3.94
CA ASP A 50 3.91 -4.01 -3.98
C ASP A 50 4.00 -4.97 -2.79
N THR A 51 4.34 -6.23 -3.05
CA THR A 51 4.37 -7.28 -2.02
C THR A 51 5.81 -7.58 -1.62
N HIS A 52 6.14 -7.27 -0.38
CA HIS A 52 7.42 -7.59 0.20
C HIS A 52 7.30 -8.87 1.02
N VAL A 53 8.00 -9.92 0.57
CA VAL A 53 8.09 -11.19 1.29
C VAL A 53 9.48 -11.29 1.90
N ARG A 54 9.54 -11.43 3.22
CA ARG A 54 10.74 -11.78 3.99
C ARG A 54 10.48 -13.09 4.73
N GLU A 55 11.51 -13.64 5.38
CA GLU A 55 11.37 -14.90 6.12
C GLU A 55 10.38 -14.80 7.29
N ASP A 56 10.26 -13.63 7.90
CA ASP A 56 9.50 -13.39 9.12
C ASP A 56 8.16 -12.66 8.89
N HIS A 57 8.00 -11.96 7.76
CA HIS A 57 6.80 -11.20 7.48
C HIS A 57 6.48 -11.04 5.99
N ILE A 58 5.21 -10.75 5.72
CA ILE A 58 4.72 -10.29 4.43
C ILE A 58 4.15 -8.90 4.62
N HIS A 59 4.71 -7.91 3.93
CA HIS A 59 4.20 -6.55 3.91
C HIS A 59 3.61 -6.20 2.55
N LEU A 60 2.49 -5.50 2.57
CA LEU A 60 1.86 -4.92 1.38
C LEU A 60 2.04 -3.41 1.44
N TYR A 61 2.62 -2.83 0.39
CA TYR A 61 2.73 -1.38 0.26
C TYR A 61 1.72 -0.88 -0.77
N GLY A 62 0.90 0.10 -0.38
CA GLY A 62 -0.19 0.63 -1.17
C GLY A 62 0.11 1.97 -1.83
N PHE A 63 -0.26 2.10 -3.10
CA PHE A 63 -0.03 3.29 -3.92
C PHE A 63 -1.29 3.72 -4.65
N GLY A 64 -1.55 5.03 -4.72
CA GLY A 64 -2.70 5.57 -5.44
C GLY A 64 -2.55 5.48 -6.96
N ALA A 65 -1.32 5.38 -7.46
CA ALA A 65 -1.04 5.23 -8.89
C ALA A 65 0.13 4.26 -9.16
N ALA A 66 0.06 3.55 -10.29
CA ALA A 66 1.12 2.63 -10.72
C ALA A 66 2.50 3.31 -10.80
N ARG A 67 2.55 4.56 -11.28
CA ARG A 67 3.81 5.33 -11.35
C ARG A 67 4.48 5.52 -9.99
N GLU A 68 3.70 5.67 -8.92
CA GLU A 68 4.23 5.89 -7.56
C GLU A 68 4.87 4.60 -7.04
N ARG A 69 4.23 3.46 -7.30
CA ARG A 69 4.81 2.13 -7.05
C ARG A 69 6.13 1.97 -7.81
N ASP A 70 6.15 2.28 -9.10
CA ASP A 70 7.34 2.08 -9.95
C ASP A 70 8.53 2.90 -9.43
N TRP A 71 8.28 4.14 -9.00
CA TRP A 71 9.29 4.97 -8.34
C TRP A 71 9.78 4.36 -7.02
N PHE A 72 8.86 3.87 -6.19
CA PHE A 72 9.22 3.21 -4.92
C PHE A 72 10.08 1.98 -5.14
N THR A 73 9.69 1.09 -6.06
CA THR A 73 10.48 -0.10 -6.42
C THR A 73 11.85 0.29 -6.96
N LEU A 74 11.94 1.34 -7.80
CA LEU A 74 13.23 1.82 -8.31
C LEU A 74 14.14 2.36 -7.21
N LEU A 75 13.58 3.13 -6.26
CA LEU A 75 14.34 3.65 -5.11
C LEU A 75 14.94 2.54 -4.25
N GLN A 76 14.25 1.41 -4.10
CA GLN A 76 14.77 0.27 -3.35
C GLN A 76 15.97 -0.42 -4.02
N THR A 77 16.13 -0.28 -5.33
CA THR A 77 17.28 -0.85 -6.05
C THR A 77 18.59 -0.09 -5.79
N VAL A 78 18.50 1.14 -5.28
CA VAL A 78 19.66 1.98 -4.97
C VAL A 78 20.22 1.59 -3.60
N GLN A 79 21.46 1.08 -3.57
CA GLN A 79 22.15 0.80 -2.31
C GLN A 79 22.27 2.07 -1.46
N GLY A 80 21.64 2.07 -0.28
CA GLY A 80 21.72 3.16 0.70
C GLY A 80 20.42 3.91 0.97
N VAL A 81 19.36 3.72 0.18
CA VAL A 81 18.02 4.28 0.44
C VAL A 81 17.09 3.15 0.87
N GLY A 82 17.13 2.78 2.15
CA GLY A 82 16.23 1.77 2.69
C GLY A 82 14.77 2.23 2.61
N ALA A 83 13.83 1.28 2.51
CA ALA A 83 12.38 1.46 2.44
C ALA A 83 11.73 2.26 3.59
N ARG A 84 12.54 2.79 4.52
CA ARG A 84 12.14 3.61 5.67
C ARG A 84 12.35 5.11 5.43
N VAL A 85 13.00 5.50 4.33
CA VAL A 85 13.26 6.90 3.94
C VAL A 85 12.35 7.38 2.79
N ALA A 86 11.72 6.45 2.08
CA ALA A 86 10.79 6.73 0.97
C ALA A 86 9.34 6.90 1.45
#